data_AF-A0AAX6FXZ2-F1
#
_entry.id   AF-A0AAX6FXZ2-F1
#
_cell.length_a   1.000
_cell.length_b   1.000
_cell.length_c   1.000
_cell.angle_alpha   90.00
_cell.angle_beta   90.00
_cell.angle_gamma   90.00
#
_symmetry.space_group_name_H-M   'P 1'
#
loop_
_entity.id
_entity.type
_entity.pdbx_description
1 polymer ?
#
loop_
_entity_poly.entity_id
_entity_poly.type
_entity_poly.pdbx_seq_one_letter_code
_entity_poly.pdbx_strand_id
1 'polypeptide(L)'
;MANIASALFSYPPLPLVIILSLASTCSGTRSINKTLGGRYLSRPLWIDVSISFSVGFALGTVILLLWRITFKHCLKYESSEEACSNPTLFSPIIRSIQDLLFLKADVLPPLEIIGRGGCGEVYKAELLTGGQRITVAIKKILQPAMIDAAHLIEEESKLLGHRMRQIRSEIMTVGRMRHRSLLRLLGHVPKQECHYLVYEYMPNGSLHDVLKRKAPFLSWPARVKIAQQVAAGLEYLHMVHHQKIIHRDLKPANILLDDDLNAKIGDFGLAKIVPDTISGSTLSKNVAGTLGYIAPEYYQTLSCTDKSDIFSFGVILAVLVTGMFPTDGFFQTTDEMSMVGWVRRMVSSEDPSEAIDQTLLGTGFEMEMLLVLKIACFCTYDDPTVRPNSRDVRCMLAQMVVD
;
A
#
# COMPACT_ATOMS: atom_id res chain seq x y z
N MET A 1 25.66 19.49 -13.83
CA MET A 1 26.83 20.09 -13.15
C MET A 1 27.38 21.36 -13.81
N ALA A 2 27.36 21.53 -15.14
CA ALA A 2 27.97 22.71 -15.80
C ALA A 2 27.10 24.00 -15.81
N ASN A 3 25.77 23.91 -15.69
CA ASN A 3 24.87 25.09 -15.75
C ASN A 3 24.56 25.75 -14.39
N ILE A 4 25.16 25.27 -13.29
CA ILE A 4 24.94 25.84 -11.94
C ILE A 4 26.03 26.88 -11.62
N ALA A 5 27.20 26.80 -12.28
CA ALA A 5 28.29 27.75 -12.08
C ALA A 5 27.96 29.17 -12.62
N SER A 6 27.07 29.29 -13.61
CA SER A 6 26.70 30.60 -14.19
C SER A 6 25.64 31.35 -13.38
N ALA A 7 24.79 30.63 -12.62
CA ALA A 7 23.74 31.26 -11.80
C ALA A 7 24.26 31.77 -10.43
N LEU A 8 25.39 31.23 -9.95
CA LEU A 8 26.01 31.66 -8.70
C LEU A 8 26.87 32.94 -8.83
N PHE A 9 27.10 33.44 -10.04
CA PHE A 9 27.90 34.65 -10.30
C PHE A 9 27.07 35.92 -10.58
N SER A 10 25.74 35.87 -10.52
CA SER A 10 24.86 37.03 -10.83
C SER A 10 24.36 37.81 -9.62
N TYR A 11 24.77 37.46 -8.39
CA TYR A 11 24.48 38.25 -7.19
C TYR A 11 25.79 38.66 -6.51
N PRO A 12 26.01 39.96 -6.23
CA PRO A 12 27.22 40.39 -5.55
C PRO A 12 27.21 39.85 -4.11
N PRO A 13 28.37 39.53 -3.52
CA PRO A 13 28.43 39.16 -2.11
C PRO A 13 28.15 40.41 -1.27
N LEU A 14 26.92 40.55 -0.76
CA LEU A 14 26.59 41.42 0.37
C LEU A 14 27.10 40.74 1.65
N PRO A 15 28.39 40.89 1.98
CA PRO A 15 28.72 41.39 3.31
C PRO A 15 29.88 42.41 3.36
N LEU A 16 30.51 42.79 2.24
CA LEU A 16 31.69 43.68 2.26
C LEU A 16 31.39 45.19 2.24
N VAL A 17 30.23 45.61 1.70
CA VAL A 17 29.87 47.04 1.59
C VAL A 17 29.43 47.64 2.94
N ILE A 18 28.88 46.82 3.84
CA ILE A 18 28.42 47.30 5.17
C ILE A 18 29.60 47.55 6.12
N ILE A 19 30.69 46.79 5.98
CA ILE A 19 31.89 46.92 6.84
C ILE A 19 32.67 48.21 6.50
N LEU A 20 32.69 48.64 5.24
CA LEU A 20 33.38 49.88 4.83
C LEU A 20 32.57 51.15 5.12
N SER A 21 31.23 51.08 5.17
CA SER A 21 30.39 52.24 5.48
C SER A 21 30.39 52.62 6.97
N LEU A 22 30.74 51.69 7.88
CA LEU A 22 30.83 51.96 9.32
C LEU A 22 32.22 52.47 9.75
N ALA A 23 33.26 52.26 8.94
CA ALA A 23 34.60 52.80 9.21
C ALA A 23 34.72 54.30 8.86
N SER A 24 33.86 54.83 7.97
CA SER A 24 33.91 56.24 7.55
C SER A 24 33.16 57.20 8.49
N THR A 25 32.38 56.71 9.46
CA THR A 25 31.62 57.56 10.39
C THR A 25 32.38 57.92 11.67
N CYS A 26 33.62 57.44 11.85
CA CYS A 26 34.42 57.68 13.05
C CYS A 26 35.41 58.87 12.96
N SER A 27 35.40 59.67 11.88
CA SER A 27 36.36 60.78 11.67
C SER A 27 35.72 62.18 11.72
N GLY A 28 34.77 62.42 12.64
CA GLY A 28 34.03 63.68 12.68
C GLY A 28 33.53 64.12 14.05
N THR A 29 34.36 64.11 15.09
CA THR A 29 34.03 64.75 16.37
C THR A 29 34.24 66.26 16.29
N ARG A 30 33.26 66.98 15.73
CA ARG A 30 33.13 68.44 15.93
C ARG A 30 32.49 68.67 17.30
N SER A 31 33.24 69.32 18.19
CA SER A 31 32.81 69.78 19.52
C SER A 31 31.46 70.52 19.45
N ILE A 32 30.45 70.00 20.15
CA ILE A 32 29.24 70.73 20.50
C ILE A 32 29.13 70.70 22.03
N ASN A 33 29.62 71.76 22.66
CA ASN A 33 29.31 72.06 24.05
C ASN A 33 27.82 72.43 24.17
N LYS A 34 27.03 71.58 24.82
CA LYS A 34 25.81 72.00 25.51
C LYS A 34 25.85 71.44 26.93
N THR A 35 26.02 72.36 27.87
CA THR A 35 25.88 72.22 29.31
C THR A 35 24.43 71.91 29.68
N LEU A 36 24.19 70.81 30.40
CA LEU A 36 23.15 70.64 31.43
C LEU A 36 23.43 69.35 32.20
N GLY A 37 23.26 69.42 33.52
CA GLY A 37 23.89 68.53 34.50
C GLY A 37 23.49 67.06 34.40
N GLY A 38 24.51 66.20 34.41
CA GLY A 38 24.41 64.76 34.57
C GLY A 38 25.81 64.17 34.51
N ARG A 39 26.27 63.49 35.57
CA ARG A 39 27.57 62.81 35.58
C ARG A 39 27.53 61.70 34.52
N TYR A 40 28.04 61.96 33.32
CA TYR A 40 28.34 60.90 32.37
C TYR A 40 29.65 60.25 32.80
N LEU A 41 29.55 59.04 33.36
CA LEU A 41 30.68 58.13 33.41
C LEU A 41 31.07 57.84 31.96
N SER A 42 32.18 58.42 31.49
CA SER A 42 32.77 58.09 30.19
C SER A 42 33.25 56.64 30.25
N ARG A 43 32.41 55.72 29.75
CA ARG A 43 32.81 54.33 29.57
C ARG A 43 33.95 54.32 28.54
N PRO A 44 35.05 53.62 28.81
CA PRO A 44 36.20 53.64 27.91
C PRO A 44 35.87 52.94 26.58
N LEU A 45 36.34 53.53 25.48
CA LEU A 45 36.02 53.15 24.09
C LEU A 45 36.16 51.65 23.79
N TRP A 46 37.06 50.94 24.47
CA TRP A 46 37.27 49.50 24.31
C TRP A 46 36.05 48.67 24.73
N ILE A 47 35.18 49.18 25.61
CA ILE A 47 33.93 48.53 26.01
C ILE A 47 32.94 48.53 24.84
N ASP A 48 32.76 49.66 24.15
CA ASP A 48 31.83 49.76 23.02
C ASP A 48 32.29 48.92 21.82
N VAL A 49 33.61 48.85 21.59
CA VAL A 49 34.21 47.95 20.59
C VAL A 49 33.99 46.48 20.95
N SER A 50 34.16 46.12 22.23
CA SER A 50 33.97 44.75 22.71
C SER A 50 32.51 44.30 22.64
N ILE A 51 31.56 45.20 22.97
CA ILE A 51 30.12 44.95 22.83
C ILE A 51 29.76 44.77 21.36
N SER A 52 30.24 45.64 20.47
CA SER A 52 29.96 45.56 19.04
C SER A 52 30.47 44.26 18.41
N PHE A 53 31.67 43.82 18.79
CA PHE A 53 32.23 42.54 18.34
C PHE A 53 31.42 41.34 18.86
N SER A 54 31.01 41.38 20.14
CA SER A 54 30.21 40.32 20.76
C SER A 54 28.81 40.19 20.13
N VAL A 55 28.17 41.32 19.84
CA VAL A 55 26.87 41.36 19.14
C VAL A 55 27.00 40.87 17.70
N GLY A 56 28.05 41.30 16.98
CA GLY A 56 28.33 40.85 15.62
C GLY A 56 28.57 39.33 15.53
N PHE A 57 29.32 38.78 16.48
CA PHE A 57 29.56 37.34 16.57
C PHE A 57 28.26 36.57 16.87
N ALA A 58 27.45 37.06 17.82
CA ALA A 58 26.16 36.45 18.13
C ALA A 58 25.20 36.47 16.93
N LEU A 59 25.09 37.59 16.21
CA LEU A 59 24.24 37.69 15.03
C LEU A 59 24.73 36.78 13.89
N GLY A 60 26.05 36.76 13.65
CA GLY A 60 26.67 35.90 12.63
C GLY A 60 26.44 34.41 12.89
N THR A 61 26.54 33.99 14.16
CA THR A 61 26.23 32.60 14.55
C THR A 61 24.76 32.23 14.38
N VAL A 62 23.82 33.13 14.72
CA VAL A 62 22.39 32.90 14.46
C VAL A 62 22.10 32.77 12.97
N ILE A 63 22.65 33.66 12.14
CA ILE A 63 22.47 33.61 10.68
C ILE A 63 23.03 32.30 10.09
N LEU A 64 24.22 31.87 10.53
CA LEU A 64 24.81 30.61 10.10
C LEU A 64 23.98 29.38 10.51
N LEU A 65 23.37 29.40 11.70
CA LEU A 65 22.48 28.35 12.16
C LEU A 65 21.19 28.31 11.35
N LEU A 66 20.56 29.46 11.10
CA LEU A 66 19.37 29.56 10.26
C LEU A 66 19.65 29.11 8.82
N TRP A 67 20.80 29.50 8.26
CA TRP A 67 21.23 29.03 6.94
C TRP A 67 21.48 27.52 6.94
N ARG A 68 22.13 26.95 7.96
CA ARG A 68 22.32 25.49 8.07
C ARG A 68 21.01 24.73 8.18
N ILE A 69 20.04 25.25 8.95
CA ILE A 69 18.73 24.64 9.12
C ILE A 69 17.97 24.68 7.78
N THR A 70 17.89 25.86 7.16
CA THR A 70 17.20 26.03 5.86
C THR A 70 17.88 25.22 4.75
N PHE A 71 19.21 25.17 4.69
CA PHE A 71 19.96 24.35 3.74
C PHE A 71 19.75 22.85 3.95
N LYS A 72 19.76 22.37 5.21
CA LYS A 72 19.39 20.98 5.52
C LYS A 72 17.95 20.66 5.14
N HIS A 73 17.02 21.60 5.35
CA HIS A 73 15.64 21.46 4.93
C HIS A 73 15.52 21.41 3.40
N CYS A 74 16.27 22.25 2.68
CA CYS A 74 16.30 22.29 1.21
C CYS A 74 16.86 20.98 0.63
N LEU A 75 18.02 20.52 1.13
CA LEU A 75 18.60 19.23 0.71
C LEU A 75 17.70 18.04 1.04
N LYS A 76 17.02 18.05 2.19
CA LYS A 76 16.06 17.00 2.57
C LYS A 76 14.81 17.03 1.71
N TYR A 77 14.37 18.22 1.29
CA TYR A 77 13.23 18.42 0.40
C TYR A 77 13.56 17.90 -1.01
N GLU A 78 14.70 18.30 -1.58
CA GLU A 78 15.13 17.91 -2.93
C GLU A 78 15.46 16.42 -3.04
N SER A 79 16.15 15.84 -2.04
CA SER A 79 16.40 14.39 -1.98
C SER A 79 15.11 13.57 -1.74
N SER A 80 14.14 14.12 -1.02
CA SER A 80 12.81 13.52 -0.85
C SER A 80 12.04 13.49 -2.17
N GLU A 81 12.12 14.55 -2.97
CA GLU A 81 11.45 14.69 -4.25
C GLU A 81 12.07 13.78 -5.34
N GLU A 82 13.40 13.74 -5.44
CA GLU A 82 14.13 12.81 -6.33
C GLU A 82 13.93 11.34 -5.93
N ALA A 83 14.00 11.01 -4.64
CA ALA A 83 13.69 9.65 -4.19
C ALA A 83 12.22 9.28 -4.42
N CYS A 84 11.31 10.26 -4.39
CA CYS A 84 9.90 10.05 -4.67
C CYS A 84 9.58 9.75 -6.13
N SER A 85 10.43 10.17 -7.06
CA SER A 85 10.18 10.09 -8.50
C SER A 85 10.83 8.89 -9.18
N ASN A 86 11.78 8.20 -8.56
CA ASN A 86 12.50 7.11 -9.24
C ASN A 86 11.75 5.77 -9.24
N PRO A 87 11.71 5.05 -10.38
CA PRO A 87 11.18 3.69 -10.43
C PRO A 87 11.95 2.77 -9.49
N THR A 88 11.26 1.78 -8.93
CA THR A 88 11.83 0.77 -8.05
C THR A 88 11.56 -0.61 -8.63
N LEU A 89 12.59 -1.44 -8.72
CA LEU A 89 12.46 -2.85 -9.07
C LEU A 89 12.43 -3.69 -7.81
N PHE A 90 11.48 -4.61 -7.75
CA PHE A 90 11.35 -5.56 -6.64
C PHE A 90 11.81 -6.95 -7.05
N SER A 91 11.73 -7.28 -8.34
CA SER A 91 12.06 -8.60 -8.86
C SER A 91 13.18 -8.55 -9.90
N PRO A 92 14.13 -9.50 -9.89
CA PRO A 92 15.13 -9.62 -10.95
C PRO A 92 14.55 -10.08 -12.29
N ILE A 93 13.25 -10.44 -12.33
CA ILE A 93 12.52 -10.74 -13.58
C ILE A 93 12.61 -9.55 -14.55
N ILE A 94 12.49 -8.33 -14.03
CA ILE A 94 12.78 -7.11 -14.79
C ILE A 94 14.24 -6.77 -14.53
N ARG A 95 15.07 -6.82 -15.58
CA ARG A 95 16.53 -6.65 -15.46
C ARG A 95 16.98 -5.19 -15.45
N SER A 96 16.18 -4.28 -16.00
CA SER A 96 16.52 -2.86 -16.09
C SER A 96 15.34 -1.95 -15.78
N ILE A 97 15.61 -0.84 -15.07
CA ILE A 97 14.62 0.24 -14.86
C ILE A 97 14.21 0.86 -16.20
N GLN A 98 15.09 0.85 -17.19
CA GLN A 98 14.83 1.41 -18.52
C GLN A 98 13.60 0.76 -19.17
N ASP A 99 13.37 -0.53 -18.91
CA ASP A 99 12.24 -1.30 -19.44
C ASP A 99 10.88 -0.77 -18.95
N LEU A 100 10.88 0.03 -17.87
CA LEU A 100 9.68 0.64 -17.27
C LEU A 100 9.55 2.14 -17.53
N LEU A 101 10.52 2.78 -18.17
CA LEU A 101 10.52 4.25 -18.34
C LEU A 101 9.40 4.75 -19.27
N PHE A 102 8.88 3.91 -20.16
CA PHE A 102 7.74 4.26 -21.00
C PHE A 102 6.50 4.65 -20.17
N LEU A 103 6.37 4.14 -18.93
CA LEU A 103 5.28 4.48 -18.01
C LEU A 103 5.37 5.92 -17.47
N LYS A 104 6.53 6.56 -17.59
CA LYS A 104 6.70 7.98 -17.25
C LYS A 104 6.32 8.92 -18.39
N ALA A 105 6.16 8.43 -19.61
CA ALA A 105 5.77 9.26 -20.75
C ALA A 105 4.42 9.95 -20.48
N ASP A 106 4.23 11.12 -21.10
CA ASP A 106 2.97 11.87 -20.98
C ASP A 106 1.83 11.14 -21.68
N VAL A 107 2.11 10.58 -22.85
CA VAL A 107 1.21 9.72 -23.60
C VAL A 107 1.73 8.29 -23.50
N LEU A 108 0.95 7.42 -22.86
CA LEU A 108 1.25 6.00 -22.83
C LEU A 108 1.04 5.39 -24.22
N PRO A 109 1.82 4.36 -24.59
CA PRO A 109 1.49 3.54 -25.74
C PRO A 109 0.08 2.94 -25.58
N PRO A 110 -0.59 2.56 -26.68
CA PRO A 110 -1.86 1.86 -26.59
C PRO A 110 -1.64 0.54 -25.84
N LEU A 111 -2.20 0.43 -24.65
CA LEU A 111 -2.17 -0.78 -23.82
C LEU A 111 -3.57 -1.38 -23.72
N GLU A 112 -3.64 -2.71 -23.79
CA GLU A 112 -4.88 -3.44 -23.60
C GLU A 112 -5.34 -3.32 -22.15
N ILE A 113 -6.59 -2.89 -21.93
CA ILE A 113 -7.18 -2.83 -20.59
C ILE A 113 -7.79 -4.18 -20.27
N ILE A 114 -7.25 -4.83 -19.25
CA ILE A 114 -7.70 -6.16 -18.79
C ILE A 114 -8.57 -6.09 -17.54
N GLY A 115 -8.68 -4.93 -16.91
CA GLY A 115 -9.56 -4.73 -15.76
C GLY A 115 -9.84 -3.26 -15.46
N ARG A 116 -11.08 -2.96 -15.09
CA ARG A 116 -11.52 -1.66 -14.54
C ARG A 116 -12.27 -1.93 -13.24
N GLY A 117 -11.87 -1.29 -12.14
CA GLY A 117 -12.54 -1.46 -10.85
C GLY A 117 -12.30 -0.30 -9.89
N GLY A 118 -12.77 -0.45 -8.64
CA GLY A 118 -12.67 0.59 -7.60
C GLY A 118 -11.24 1.00 -7.24
N CYS A 119 -10.24 0.20 -7.61
CA CYS A 119 -8.82 0.45 -7.37
C CYS A 119 -8.05 0.96 -8.61
N GLY A 120 -8.75 1.31 -9.69
CA GLY A 120 -8.17 1.88 -10.91
C GLY A 120 -8.23 0.95 -12.14
N GLU A 121 -7.42 1.30 -13.14
CA GLU A 121 -7.31 0.55 -14.40
C GLU A 121 -6.11 -0.40 -14.34
N VAL A 122 -6.27 -1.59 -14.92
CA VAL A 122 -5.22 -2.59 -15.08
C VAL A 122 -4.99 -2.85 -16.56
N TYR A 123 -3.75 -2.71 -16.99
CA TYR A 123 -3.33 -2.91 -18.37
C TYR A 123 -2.47 -4.16 -18.52
N LYS A 124 -2.52 -4.79 -19.68
CA LYS A 124 -1.57 -5.81 -20.10
C LYS A 124 -0.48 -5.17 -20.95
N ALA A 125 0.77 -5.56 -20.72
CA ALA A 125 1.90 -5.09 -21.51
C ALA A 125 2.92 -6.21 -21.74
N GLU A 126 3.56 -6.18 -22.90
CA GLU A 126 4.73 -6.99 -23.23
C GLU A 126 6.00 -6.16 -23.00
N LEU A 127 6.89 -6.65 -22.14
CA LEU A 127 8.18 -6.03 -21.86
C LEU A 127 9.30 -6.87 -22.46
N LEU A 128 10.24 -6.21 -23.13
CA LEU A 128 11.50 -6.82 -23.54
C LEU A 128 12.56 -6.51 -22.48
N THR A 129 12.94 -7.51 -21.68
CA THR A 129 13.91 -7.33 -20.60
C THR A 129 15.06 -8.33 -20.74
N GLY A 130 16.28 -7.81 -20.87
CA GLY A 130 17.49 -8.58 -21.13
C GLY A 130 17.37 -9.63 -22.25
N GLY A 131 16.68 -9.31 -23.33
CA GLY A 131 16.51 -10.19 -24.48
C GLY A 131 15.36 -11.21 -24.39
N GLN A 132 14.60 -11.24 -23.29
CA GLN A 132 13.40 -12.07 -23.15
C GLN A 132 12.15 -11.20 -23.15
N ARG A 133 11.11 -11.66 -23.87
CA ARG A 133 9.77 -11.07 -23.78
C ARG A 133 9.03 -11.66 -22.58
N ILE A 134 8.46 -10.80 -21.77
CA ILE A 134 7.61 -11.16 -20.64
C ILE A 134 6.30 -10.36 -20.69
N THR A 135 5.20 -11.02 -20.37
CA THR A 135 3.90 -10.36 -20.19
C THR A 135 3.76 -9.88 -18.75
N VAL A 136 3.32 -8.65 -18.54
CA VAL A 136 3.07 -8.07 -17.22
C VAL A 136 1.68 -7.45 -17.12
N ALA A 137 1.18 -7.34 -15.89
CA ALA A 137 -0.01 -6.58 -15.56
C ALA A 137 0.37 -5.26 -14.89
N ILE A 138 -0.14 -4.14 -15.37
CA ILE A 138 0.20 -2.80 -14.89
C ILE A 138 -1.04 -2.18 -14.26
N LYS A 139 -1.06 -2.05 -12.95
CA LYS A 139 -2.14 -1.39 -12.20
C LYS A 139 -1.82 0.08 -12.00
N LYS A 140 -2.70 0.98 -12.46
CA LYS A 140 -2.59 2.41 -12.24
C LYS A 140 -3.40 2.82 -11.02
N ILE A 141 -2.70 3.30 -10.00
CA ILE A 141 -3.30 3.84 -8.77
C ILE A 141 -3.24 5.36 -8.87
N LEU A 142 -4.41 6.01 -8.93
CA LEU A 142 -4.48 7.47 -8.91
C LEU A 142 -4.05 7.99 -7.53
N GLN A 143 -3.21 9.01 -7.53
CA GLN A 143 -2.94 9.77 -6.33
C GLN A 143 -4.07 10.79 -6.13
N PRO A 144 -4.48 11.07 -4.89
CA PRO A 144 -5.34 12.22 -4.63
C PRO A 144 -4.68 13.44 -5.25
N ALA A 145 -5.42 14.16 -6.09
CA ALA A 145 -4.88 15.31 -6.81
C ALA A 145 -4.19 16.25 -5.82
N MET A 146 -2.99 16.71 -6.18
CA MET A 146 -2.41 17.91 -5.59
C MET A 146 -3.28 19.08 -6.02
N ILE A 147 -4.47 19.22 -5.44
CA ILE A 147 -5.29 20.43 -5.56
C ILE A 147 -4.38 21.54 -5.05
N ASP A 148 -4.01 22.45 -5.96
CA ASP A 148 -3.10 23.59 -5.78
C ASP A 148 -2.34 23.59 -4.45
N ALA A 149 -1.12 23.05 -4.44
CA ALA A 149 -0.23 23.15 -3.28
C ALA A 149 0.00 24.61 -2.82
N ALA A 150 -0.29 25.59 -3.69
CA ALA A 150 -0.30 27.02 -3.41
C ALA A 150 -1.47 27.51 -2.53
N HIS A 151 -2.58 26.75 -2.45
CA HIS A 151 -3.79 27.10 -1.70
C HIS A 151 -4.14 26.14 -0.56
N LEU A 152 -3.39 25.04 -0.38
CA LEU A 152 -3.61 24.12 0.74
C LEU A 152 -3.19 24.75 2.08
N ILE A 153 -4.05 24.63 3.07
CA ILE A 153 -3.74 25.01 4.45
C ILE A 153 -2.63 24.09 4.97
N GLU A 154 -1.76 24.56 5.87
CA GLU A 154 -0.61 23.81 6.40
C GLU A 154 -1.00 22.41 6.94
N GLU A 155 -2.19 22.27 7.52
CA GLU A 155 -2.73 20.99 8.00
C GLU A 155 -3.08 20.01 6.88
N GLU A 156 -3.66 20.49 5.77
CA GLU A 156 -4.01 19.65 4.61
C GLU A 156 -2.75 19.15 3.90
N SER A 157 -1.71 19.98 3.82
CA SER A 157 -0.40 19.60 3.29
C SER A 157 0.27 18.51 4.15
N LYS A 158 0.21 18.65 5.48
CA LYS A 158 0.71 17.61 6.42
C LYS A 158 -0.07 16.30 6.29
N LEU A 159 -1.39 16.36 6.16
CA LEU A 159 -2.26 15.18 6.01
C LEU A 159 -2.00 14.47 4.68
N LEU A 160 -1.90 15.22 3.58
CA LEU A 160 -1.57 14.69 2.26
C LEU A 160 -0.19 14.02 2.26
N GLY A 161 0.82 14.69 2.82
CA GLY A 161 2.16 14.12 2.97
C GLY A 161 2.19 12.84 3.82
N HIS A 162 1.37 12.76 4.87
CA HIS A 162 1.22 11.53 5.65
C HIS A 162 0.60 10.40 4.80
N ARG A 163 -0.46 10.70 4.05
CA ARG A 163 -1.14 9.72 3.18
C ARG A 163 -0.23 9.20 2.08
N MET A 164 0.55 10.06 1.43
CA MET A 164 1.54 9.67 0.42
C MET A 164 2.62 8.75 1.00
N ARG A 165 3.14 9.07 2.20
CA ARG A 165 4.09 8.20 2.90
C ARG A 165 3.50 6.84 3.22
N GLN A 166 2.23 6.79 3.63
CA GLN A 166 1.54 5.54 3.92
C GLN A 166 1.40 4.67 2.66
N ILE A 167 0.90 5.24 1.54
CA ILE A 167 0.79 4.53 0.26
C ILE A 167 2.15 3.98 -0.18
N ARG A 168 3.21 4.80 -0.08
CA ARG A 168 4.57 4.37 -0.42
C ARG A 168 5.04 3.23 0.48
N SER A 169 4.81 3.32 1.79
CA SER A 169 5.17 2.25 2.73
C SER A 169 4.45 0.94 2.40
N GLU A 170 3.17 1.01 2.07
CA GLU A 170 2.36 -0.16 1.65
C GLU A 170 2.91 -0.78 0.37
N ILE A 171 3.21 0.02 -0.66
CA ILE A 171 3.85 -0.46 -1.91
C ILE A 171 5.19 -1.13 -1.62
N MET A 172 6.01 -0.53 -0.76
CA MET A 172 7.32 -1.07 -0.40
C MET A 172 7.22 -2.38 0.39
N THR A 173 6.19 -2.56 1.21
CA THR A 173 5.93 -3.83 1.91
C THR A 173 5.47 -4.88 0.92
N VAL A 174 4.48 -4.58 0.07
CA VAL A 174 3.99 -5.48 -0.98
C VAL A 174 5.12 -5.91 -1.92
N GLY A 175 5.98 -4.96 -2.28
CA GLY A 175 7.16 -5.19 -3.10
C GLY A 175 8.16 -6.18 -2.51
N ARG A 176 8.22 -6.33 -1.18
CA ARG A 176 9.13 -7.27 -0.51
C ARG A 176 8.53 -8.64 -0.22
N MET A 177 7.21 -8.81 -0.34
CA MET A 177 6.56 -10.10 -0.09
C MET A 177 6.97 -11.15 -1.12
N ARG A 178 7.38 -12.33 -0.67
CA ARG A 178 7.79 -13.44 -1.53
C ARG A 178 7.16 -14.74 -1.04
N HIS A 179 6.15 -15.20 -1.77
CA HIS A 179 5.50 -16.47 -1.53
C HIS A 179 4.82 -16.96 -2.81
N ARG A 180 4.79 -18.28 -3.05
CA ARG A 180 4.26 -18.86 -4.29
C ARG A 180 2.78 -18.54 -4.53
N SER A 181 2.02 -18.40 -3.45
CA SER A 181 0.58 -18.11 -3.48
C SER A 181 0.24 -16.63 -3.29
N LEU A 182 1.20 -15.71 -3.45
CA LEU A 182 0.96 -14.27 -3.45
C LEU A 182 1.40 -13.68 -4.79
N LEU A 183 0.61 -12.75 -5.32
CA LEU A 183 0.90 -12.10 -6.59
C LEU A 183 2.13 -11.22 -6.46
N ARG A 184 3.17 -11.49 -7.26
CA ARG A 184 4.46 -10.82 -7.14
C ARG A 184 4.43 -9.44 -7.79
N LEU A 185 4.66 -8.41 -6.99
CA LEU A 185 5.01 -7.08 -7.50
C LEU A 185 6.44 -7.12 -8.06
N LEU A 186 6.58 -6.82 -9.35
CA LEU A 186 7.84 -6.81 -10.09
C LEU A 186 8.52 -5.45 -10.04
N GLY A 187 7.74 -4.37 -10.12
CA GLY A 187 8.24 -3.00 -10.10
C GLY A 187 7.19 -1.96 -9.76
N HIS A 188 7.64 -0.76 -9.45
CA HIS A 188 6.84 0.42 -9.15
C HIS A 188 7.39 1.61 -9.91
N VAL A 189 6.52 2.36 -10.57
CA VAL A 189 6.86 3.63 -11.25
C VAL A 189 5.99 4.74 -10.67
N PRO A 190 6.54 5.63 -9.83
CA PRO A 190 5.83 6.82 -9.38
C PRO A 190 5.77 7.88 -10.49
N LYS A 191 4.61 8.51 -10.65
CA LYS A 191 4.35 9.71 -11.46
C LYS A 191 3.68 10.75 -10.56
N GLN A 192 3.59 12.02 -10.96
CA GLN A 192 3.01 13.08 -10.13
C GLN A 192 1.56 12.79 -9.72
N GLU A 193 0.73 12.29 -10.64
CA GLU A 193 -0.70 12.07 -10.42
C GLU A 193 -1.08 10.62 -10.12
N CYS A 194 -0.14 9.68 -10.24
CA CYS A 194 -0.44 8.26 -10.08
C CYS A 194 0.80 7.42 -9.76
N HIS A 195 0.57 6.18 -9.31
CA HIS A 195 1.58 5.14 -9.21
C HIS A 195 1.22 4.01 -10.16
N TYR A 196 2.18 3.57 -10.97
CA TYR A 196 2.06 2.31 -11.71
C TYR A 196 2.71 1.20 -10.91
N LEU A 197 1.96 0.13 -10.68
CA LEU A 197 2.43 -1.10 -10.06
C LEU A 197 2.48 -2.19 -11.12
N VAL A 198 3.66 -2.76 -11.35
CA VAL A 198 3.91 -3.78 -12.37
C VAL A 198 3.96 -5.14 -11.69
N TYR A 199 3.00 -6.01 -12.01
CA TYR A 199 2.86 -7.36 -11.49
C TYR A 199 3.17 -8.41 -12.57
N GLU A 200 3.44 -9.64 -12.13
CA GLU A 200 3.34 -10.79 -13.03
C GLU A 200 1.93 -10.90 -13.63
N TYR A 201 1.84 -11.31 -14.89
CA TYR A 201 0.56 -11.49 -15.57
C TYR A 201 -0.03 -12.87 -15.24
N MET A 202 -1.34 -12.91 -15.04
CA MET A 202 -2.09 -14.11 -14.67
C MET A 202 -3.11 -14.42 -15.77
N PRO A 203 -2.78 -15.33 -16.71
CA PRO A 203 -3.52 -15.51 -17.97
C PRO A 203 -4.94 -16.03 -17.80
N ASN A 204 -5.21 -16.82 -16.75
CA ASN A 204 -6.56 -17.30 -16.46
C ASN A 204 -7.42 -16.26 -15.71
N GLY A 205 -6.86 -15.08 -15.41
CA GLY A 205 -7.59 -14.00 -14.74
C GLY A 205 -7.94 -14.34 -13.30
N SER A 206 -9.09 -13.84 -12.82
CA SER A 206 -9.53 -14.06 -11.44
C SER A 206 -10.33 -15.36 -11.28
N LEU A 207 -10.28 -15.94 -10.09
CA LEU A 207 -11.10 -17.09 -9.70
C LEU A 207 -12.60 -16.77 -9.84
N HIS A 208 -13.01 -15.52 -9.55
CA HIS A 208 -14.39 -15.07 -9.79
C HIS A 208 -14.80 -15.28 -11.24
N ASP A 209 -13.98 -14.81 -12.18
CA ASP A 209 -14.31 -14.88 -13.60
C ASP A 209 -14.30 -16.31 -14.13
N VAL A 210 -13.39 -17.16 -13.64
CA VAL A 210 -13.30 -18.56 -14.03
C VAL A 210 -14.52 -19.35 -13.54
N LEU A 211 -14.92 -19.18 -12.27
CA LEU A 211 -16.12 -19.83 -11.74
C LEU A 211 -17.40 -19.32 -12.42
N LYS A 212 -17.51 -18.01 -12.67
CA LYS A 212 -18.68 -17.40 -13.31
C LYS A 212 -18.82 -17.79 -14.77
N ARG A 213 -17.71 -17.82 -15.53
CA ARG A 213 -17.71 -18.26 -16.93
C ARG A 213 -17.74 -19.78 -17.08
N LYS A 214 -17.45 -20.51 -15.99
CA LYS A 214 -17.20 -21.96 -15.98
C LYS A 214 -16.11 -22.36 -17.00
N ALA A 215 -15.12 -21.48 -17.19
CA ALA A 215 -14.08 -21.62 -18.20
C ALA A 215 -12.75 -21.00 -17.71
N PRO A 216 -11.65 -21.79 -17.64
CA PRO A 216 -11.63 -23.25 -17.80
C PRO A 216 -12.47 -23.95 -16.73
N PHE A 217 -12.89 -25.19 -17.00
CA PHE A 217 -13.60 -25.99 -15.99
C PHE A 217 -12.68 -26.31 -14.82
N LEU A 218 -13.10 -26.00 -13.60
CA LEU A 218 -12.38 -26.33 -12.38
C LEU A 218 -12.95 -27.61 -11.76
N SER A 219 -12.23 -28.72 -11.96
CA SER A 219 -12.49 -29.98 -11.26
C SER A 219 -12.31 -29.82 -9.75
N TRP A 220 -12.85 -30.75 -8.97
CA TRP A 220 -12.69 -30.72 -7.51
C TRP A 220 -11.21 -30.68 -7.06
N PRO A 221 -10.30 -31.53 -7.57
CA PRO A 221 -8.88 -31.43 -7.22
C PRO A 221 -8.28 -30.05 -7.50
N ALA A 222 -8.66 -29.40 -8.60
CA ALA A 222 -8.22 -28.04 -8.90
C ALA A 222 -8.76 -27.01 -7.89
N ARG A 223 -10.04 -27.13 -7.49
CA ARG A 223 -10.65 -26.25 -6.46
C ARG A 223 -10.00 -26.44 -5.09
N VAL A 224 -9.69 -27.66 -4.69
CA VAL A 224 -8.96 -27.96 -3.44
C VAL A 224 -7.54 -27.42 -3.49
N LYS A 225 -6.82 -27.62 -4.60
CA LYS A 225 -5.48 -27.06 -4.81
C LYS A 225 -5.48 -25.54 -4.64
N ILE A 226 -6.47 -24.85 -5.23
CA ILE A 226 -6.66 -23.40 -5.07
C ILE A 226 -6.88 -23.04 -3.59
N ALA A 227 -7.77 -23.73 -2.89
CA ALA A 227 -8.02 -23.50 -1.46
C ALA A 227 -6.74 -23.68 -0.61
N GLN A 228 -6.00 -24.76 -0.82
CA GLN A 228 -4.74 -25.03 -0.13
C GLN A 228 -3.69 -23.93 -0.40
N GLN A 229 -3.59 -23.45 -1.65
CA GLN A 229 -2.67 -22.39 -2.02
C GLN A 229 -3.04 -21.05 -1.37
N VAL A 230 -4.34 -20.69 -1.35
CA VAL A 230 -4.81 -19.48 -0.65
C VAL A 230 -4.53 -19.57 0.85
N ALA A 231 -4.80 -20.72 1.49
CA ALA A 231 -4.50 -20.93 2.90
C ALA A 231 -3.00 -20.77 3.22
N ALA A 232 -2.12 -21.31 2.36
CA ALA A 232 -0.67 -21.11 2.49
C ALA A 232 -0.26 -19.63 2.33
N GLY A 233 -0.90 -18.90 1.42
CA GLY A 233 -0.70 -17.45 1.27
C GLY A 233 -1.12 -16.67 2.53
N LEU A 234 -2.25 -17.03 3.13
CA LEU A 234 -2.73 -16.41 4.37
C LEU A 234 -1.84 -16.72 5.57
N GLU A 235 -1.37 -17.96 5.74
CA GLU A 235 -0.40 -18.29 6.80
C GLU A 235 0.87 -17.44 6.66
N TYR A 236 1.35 -17.25 5.42
CA TYR A 236 2.49 -16.38 5.18
C TYR A 236 2.24 -14.94 5.65
N LEU A 237 1.09 -14.36 5.27
CA LEU A 237 0.74 -12.98 5.63
C LEU A 237 0.54 -12.78 7.13
N HIS A 238 -0.09 -13.74 7.79
CA HIS A 238 -0.50 -13.60 9.20
C HIS A 238 0.57 -14.01 10.20
N MET A 239 1.43 -14.97 9.85
CA MET A 239 2.29 -15.67 10.82
C MET A 239 3.77 -15.74 10.43
N VAL A 240 4.11 -15.76 9.13
CA VAL A 240 5.50 -15.98 8.68
C VAL A 240 6.20 -14.68 8.33
N HIS A 241 5.48 -13.72 7.74
CA HIS A 241 6.04 -12.43 7.40
C HIS A 241 6.45 -11.67 8.68
N HIS A 242 7.57 -10.96 8.62
CA HIS A 242 8.17 -10.25 9.78
C HIS A 242 7.25 -9.21 10.43
N GLN A 243 6.20 -8.78 9.72
CA GLN A 243 5.12 -7.97 10.24
C GLN A 243 3.81 -8.64 9.84
N LYS A 244 2.85 -8.75 10.75
CA LYS A 244 1.53 -9.27 10.39
C LYS A 244 0.87 -8.37 9.35
N ILE A 245 0.46 -8.96 8.23
CA ILE A 245 -0.27 -8.27 7.15
C ILE A 245 -1.69 -8.80 7.11
N ILE A 246 -2.67 -7.91 7.25
CA ILE A 246 -4.09 -8.23 7.09
C ILE A 246 -4.51 -7.76 5.69
N HIS A 247 -5.12 -8.64 4.90
CA HIS A 247 -5.48 -8.40 3.50
C HIS A 247 -6.70 -7.46 3.36
N ARG A 248 -7.76 -7.70 4.15
CA ARG A 248 -8.97 -6.86 4.29
C ARG A 248 -9.97 -6.86 3.12
N ASP A 249 -9.57 -7.28 1.92
CA ASP A 249 -10.49 -7.47 0.78
C ASP A 249 -10.32 -8.85 0.13
N LEU A 250 -10.21 -9.91 0.93
CA LEU A 250 -10.04 -11.25 0.38
C LEU A 250 -11.36 -11.72 -0.25
N LYS A 251 -11.34 -12.04 -1.54
CA LYS A 251 -12.50 -12.49 -2.33
C LYS A 251 -12.03 -13.22 -3.59
N PRO A 252 -12.90 -13.97 -4.30
CA PRO A 252 -12.53 -14.66 -5.53
C PRO A 252 -11.99 -13.74 -6.63
N ALA A 253 -12.43 -12.49 -6.70
CA ALA A 253 -11.91 -11.51 -7.68
C ALA A 253 -10.45 -11.09 -7.42
N ASN A 254 -9.96 -11.29 -6.19
CA ASN A 254 -8.58 -10.97 -5.77
C ASN A 254 -7.70 -12.24 -5.68
N ILE A 255 -8.21 -13.39 -6.11
CA ILE A 255 -7.42 -14.62 -6.30
C ILE A 255 -7.21 -14.79 -7.80
N LEU A 256 -5.98 -14.66 -8.26
CA LEU A 256 -5.63 -14.79 -9.68
C LEU A 256 -5.04 -16.17 -9.97
N LEU A 257 -5.24 -16.66 -11.19
CA LEU A 257 -4.82 -18.00 -11.63
C LEU A 257 -3.77 -17.91 -12.74
N ASP A 258 -2.64 -18.61 -12.55
CA ASP A 258 -1.60 -18.72 -13.58
C ASP A 258 -1.97 -19.79 -14.63
N ASP A 259 -1.07 -20.07 -15.58
CA ASP A 259 -1.28 -21.06 -16.65
C ASP A 259 -1.62 -22.46 -16.12
N ASP A 260 -1.04 -22.86 -14.98
CA ASP A 260 -1.22 -24.16 -14.34
C ASP A 260 -2.35 -24.17 -13.29
N LEU A 261 -3.21 -23.14 -13.33
CA LEU A 261 -4.30 -22.90 -12.39
C LEU A 261 -3.82 -22.81 -10.93
N ASN A 262 -2.58 -22.37 -10.70
CA ASN A 262 -2.13 -22.05 -9.36
C ASN A 262 -2.70 -20.69 -8.93
N ALA A 263 -3.23 -20.65 -7.71
CA ALA A 263 -3.80 -19.47 -7.11
C ALA A 263 -2.75 -18.56 -6.46
N LYS A 264 -2.87 -17.27 -6.76
CA LYS A 264 -2.12 -16.21 -6.10
C LYS A 264 -3.06 -15.14 -5.57
N ILE A 265 -2.92 -14.82 -4.27
CA ILE A 265 -3.63 -13.71 -3.65
C ILE A 265 -3.02 -12.41 -4.16
N GLY A 266 -3.85 -11.58 -4.79
CA GLY A 266 -3.50 -10.27 -5.30
C GLY A 266 -4.33 -9.15 -4.65
N ASP A 267 -4.10 -7.93 -5.14
CA ASP A 267 -4.77 -6.71 -4.69
C ASP A 267 -4.71 -6.39 -3.18
N PHE A 268 -3.51 -6.02 -2.74
CA PHE A 268 -3.23 -5.51 -1.40
C PHE A 268 -3.64 -4.05 -1.20
N GLY A 269 -4.55 -3.50 -2.03
CA GLY A 269 -4.92 -2.08 -2.02
C GLY A 269 -5.59 -1.60 -0.72
N LEU A 270 -6.14 -2.53 0.07
CA LEU A 270 -6.68 -2.25 1.41
C LEU A 270 -5.83 -2.87 2.54
N ALA A 271 -4.74 -3.54 2.20
CA ALA A 271 -3.96 -4.31 3.16
C ALA A 271 -3.36 -3.38 4.23
N LYS A 272 -3.28 -3.88 5.47
CA LYS A 272 -2.72 -3.12 6.58
C LYS A 272 -1.66 -3.91 7.31
N ILE A 273 -0.57 -3.21 7.60
CA ILE A 273 0.56 -3.72 8.37
C ILE A 273 0.29 -3.44 9.85
N VAL A 274 0.33 -4.49 10.66
CA VAL A 274 0.18 -4.37 12.12
C VAL A 274 1.56 -4.49 12.76
N PRO A 275 2.08 -3.43 13.41
CA PRO A 275 3.31 -3.51 14.19
C PRO A 275 3.12 -4.47 15.38
N ASP A 276 4.14 -5.28 15.68
CA ASP A 276 4.10 -6.28 16.77
C ASP A 276 3.81 -5.68 18.17
N THR A 277 3.94 -4.37 18.33
CA THR A 277 3.79 -3.65 19.60
C THR A 277 2.35 -3.20 19.91
N ILE A 278 1.40 -3.33 18.97
CA ILE A 278 0.01 -2.91 19.16
C ILE A 278 -0.87 -4.16 19.21
N SER A 279 -1.63 -4.34 20.30
CA SER A 279 -2.54 -5.46 20.53
C SER A 279 -3.51 -5.70 19.37
N GLY A 280 -3.10 -6.53 18.40
CA GLY A 280 -3.86 -7.35 17.45
C GLY A 280 -4.95 -6.73 16.58
N SER A 281 -5.37 -5.50 16.86
CA SER A 281 -6.57 -4.85 16.35
C SER A 281 -6.17 -3.56 15.67
N THR A 282 -6.69 -3.39 14.46
CA THR A 282 -6.39 -2.22 13.67
C THR A 282 -7.64 -1.42 13.45
N LEU A 283 -7.82 -0.35 14.23
CA LEU A 283 -8.93 0.57 14.08
C LEU A 283 -8.89 1.19 12.67
N SER A 284 -9.98 1.02 11.93
CA SER A 284 -10.21 1.66 10.63
C SER A 284 -11.21 2.79 10.82
N LYS A 285 -11.01 3.93 10.14
CA LYS A 285 -11.97 5.04 10.21
C LYS A 285 -13.30 4.70 9.52
N ASN A 286 -13.25 3.84 8.49
CA ASN A 286 -14.41 3.36 7.74
C ASN A 286 -14.34 1.83 7.56
N VAL A 287 -15.50 1.18 7.45
CA VAL A 287 -15.59 -0.21 6.97
C VAL A 287 -15.23 -0.21 5.48
N ALA A 288 -14.28 -1.05 5.08
CA ALA A 288 -13.86 -1.21 3.69
C ALA A 288 -13.69 -2.69 3.37
N GLY A 289 -14.10 -3.11 2.18
CA GLY A 289 -14.13 -4.51 1.76
C GLY A 289 -15.35 -4.79 0.90
N THR A 290 -15.54 -6.05 0.53
CA THR A 290 -16.64 -6.45 -0.36
C THR A 290 -17.78 -7.09 0.43
N LEU A 291 -19.00 -6.61 0.22
CA LEU A 291 -20.20 -7.12 0.88
C LEU A 291 -20.33 -8.64 0.65
N GLY A 292 -20.70 -9.37 1.70
CA GLY A 292 -20.75 -10.84 1.70
C GLY A 292 -19.44 -11.52 2.11
N TYR A 293 -18.30 -10.82 2.07
CA TYR A 293 -17.01 -11.31 2.56
C TYR A 293 -16.54 -10.61 3.84
N ILE A 294 -17.15 -9.47 4.19
CA ILE A 294 -16.83 -8.73 5.42
C ILE A 294 -17.32 -9.48 6.65
N ALA A 295 -16.42 -9.71 7.61
CA ALA A 295 -16.73 -10.33 8.88
C ALA A 295 -17.66 -9.45 9.76
N PRO A 296 -18.61 -10.04 10.51
CA PRO A 296 -19.66 -9.29 11.20
C PRO A 296 -19.12 -8.33 12.27
N GLU A 297 -18.07 -8.70 12.99
CA GLU A 297 -17.44 -7.87 14.02
C GLU A 297 -16.85 -6.57 13.47
N TYR A 298 -16.54 -6.53 12.17
CA TYR A 298 -15.91 -5.36 11.56
C TYR A 298 -16.88 -4.19 11.44
N TYR A 299 -18.18 -4.47 11.25
CA TYR A 299 -19.23 -3.44 11.26
C TYR A 299 -19.44 -2.82 12.64
N GLN A 300 -19.22 -3.59 13.71
CA GLN A 300 -19.50 -3.17 15.08
C GLN A 300 -18.33 -2.44 15.72
N THR A 301 -17.12 -2.96 15.50
CA THR A 301 -15.91 -2.50 16.21
C THR A 301 -15.01 -1.63 15.36
N LEU A 302 -15.24 -1.60 14.04
CA LEU A 302 -14.31 -1.03 13.05
C LEU A 302 -12.88 -1.59 13.14
N SER A 303 -12.72 -2.73 13.83
CA SER A 303 -11.46 -3.45 13.99
C SER A 303 -11.40 -4.57 12.96
N CYS A 304 -10.34 -4.56 12.16
CA CYS A 304 -10.03 -5.67 11.27
C CYS A 304 -8.79 -6.39 11.81
N THR A 305 -8.86 -7.72 11.86
CA THR A 305 -7.80 -8.62 12.34
C THR A 305 -7.52 -9.70 11.29
N ASP A 306 -6.51 -10.52 11.53
CA ASP A 306 -6.29 -11.75 10.77
C ASP A 306 -7.54 -12.66 10.76
N LYS A 307 -8.33 -12.68 11.84
CA LYS A 307 -9.60 -13.42 11.90
C LYS A 307 -10.67 -12.90 10.94
N SER A 308 -10.59 -11.65 10.50
CA SER A 308 -11.49 -11.11 9.46
C SER A 308 -11.12 -11.65 8.07
N ASP A 309 -9.83 -11.85 7.79
CA ASP A 309 -9.39 -12.55 6.57
C ASP A 309 -9.78 -14.03 6.61
N ILE A 310 -9.73 -14.68 7.78
CA ILE A 310 -10.20 -16.07 7.95
C ILE A 310 -11.69 -16.20 7.63
N PHE A 311 -12.52 -15.27 8.10
CA PHE A 311 -13.94 -15.23 7.74
C PHE A 311 -14.12 -15.13 6.23
N SER A 312 -13.43 -14.16 5.60
CA SER A 312 -13.47 -13.96 4.15
C SER A 312 -13.06 -15.23 3.40
N PHE A 313 -12.04 -15.95 3.89
CA PHE A 313 -11.59 -17.20 3.31
C PHE A 313 -12.62 -18.33 3.48
N GLY A 314 -13.29 -18.41 4.63
CA GLY A 314 -14.41 -19.34 4.82
C GLY A 314 -15.52 -19.17 3.80
N VAL A 315 -15.87 -17.92 3.47
CA VAL A 315 -16.83 -17.63 2.38
C VAL A 315 -16.29 -18.10 1.02
N ILE A 316 -14.99 -17.95 0.74
CA ILE A 316 -14.37 -18.45 -0.49
C ILE A 316 -14.41 -19.98 -0.56
N LEU A 317 -14.19 -20.68 0.55
CA LEU A 317 -14.34 -22.14 0.61
C LEU A 317 -15.77 -22.58 0.26
N ALA A 318 -16.79 -21.88 0.79
CA ALA A 318 -18.18 -22.12 0.42
C ALA A 318 -18.43 -21.87 -1.08
N VAL A 319 -17.89 -20.79 -1.64
CA VAL A 319 -17.97 -20.50 -3.10
C VAL A 319 -17.34 -21.61 -3.93
N LEU A 320 -16.19 -22.15 -3.52
CA LEU A 320 -15.51 -23.23 -4.24
C LEU A 320 -16.34 -24.52 -4.26
N VAL A 321 -17.02 -24.87 -3.17
CA VAL A 321 -17.86 -26.08 -3.11
C VAL A 321 -19.19 -25.90 -3.83
N THR A 322 -19.85 -24.76 -3.61
CA THR A 322 -21.23 -24.52 -4.08
C THR A 322 -21.30 -24.01 -5.50
N GLY A 323 -20.22 -23.39 -6.00
CA GLY A 323 -20.22 -22.67 -7.27
C GLY A 323 -21.06 -21.38 -7.27
N MET A 324 -21.61 -20.99 -6.13
CA MET A 324 -22.44 -19.79 -5.96
C MET A 324 -21.65 -18.66 -5.30
N PHE A 325 -22.08 -17.42 -5.49
CA PHE A 325 -21.49 -16.22 -4.87
C PHE A 325 -22.46 -15.58 -3.87
N PRO A 326 -21.97 -14.90 -2.81
CA PRO A 326 -22.83 -14.19 -1.86
C PRO A 326 -23.77 -13.15 -2.50
N THR A 327 -23.42 -12.65 -3.69
CA THR A 327 -24.21 -11.68 -4.45
C THR A 327 -25.32 -12.31 -5.29
N ASP A 328 -25.36 -13.62 -5.41
CA ASP A 328 -26.36 -14.31 -6.24
C ASP A 328 -27.75 -14.10 -5.65
N GLY A 329 -28.75 -13.88 -6.53
CA GLY A 329 -30.12 -13.57 -6.13
C GLY A 329 -30.75 -14.63 -5.22
N PHE A 330 -30.29 -15.88 -5.32
CA PHE A 330 -30.67 -16.98 -4.44
C PHE A 330 -30.57 -16.59 -2.95
N PHE A 331 -29.44 -16.01 -2.52
CA PHE A 331 -29.21 -15.64 -1.13
C PHE A 331 -29.98 -14.39 -0.68
N GLN A 332 -30.64 -13.70 -1.60
CA GLN A 332 -31.55 -12.59 -1.27
C GLN A 332 -32.98 -13.08 -1.02
N THR A 333 -33.29 -14.32 -1.45
CA THR A 333 -34.62 -14.93 -1.33
C THR A 333 -34.69 -16.08 -0.32
N THR A 334 -33.56 -16.58 0.16
CA THR A 334 -33.50 -17.57 1.24
C THR A 334 -33.87 -16.95 2.59
N ASP A 335 -34.43 -17.74 3.50
CA ASP A 335 -34.83 -17.30 4.84
C ASP A 335 -33.69 -16.64 5.65
N GLU A 336 -32.45 -17.08 5.47
CA GLU A 336 -31.27 -16.55 6.17
C GLU A 336 -30.71 -15.27 5.55
N MET A 337 -31.19 -14.90 4.36
CA MET A 337 -30.72 -13.78 3.55
C MET A 337 -29.18 -13.66 3.44
N SER A 338 -28.47 -14.79 3.51
CA SER A 338 -27.01 -14.83 3.49
C SER A 338 -26.47 -16.21 3.12
N MET A 339 -25.38 -16.24 2.35
CA MET A 339 -24.68 -17.49 2.03
C MET A 339 -24.19 -18.20 3.29
N VAL A 340 -23.62 -17.48 4.26
CA VAL A 340 -23.08 -18.09 5.48
C VAL A 340 -24.18 -18.77 6.30
N GLY A 341 -25.33 -18.11 6.47
CA GLY A 341 -26.48 -18.69 7.15
C GLY A 341 -27.00 -19.93 6.42
N TRP A 342 -27.17 -19.82 5.09
CA TRP A 342 -27.61 -20.93 4.25
C TRP A 342 -26.67 -22.14 4.34
N VAL A 343 -25.35 -21.95 4.17
CA VAL A 343 -24.35 -23.04 4.28
C VAL A 343 -24.40 -23.71 5.65
N ARG A 344 -24.50 -22.92 6.73
CA ARG A 344 -24.58 -23.46 8.09
C ARG A 344 -25.80 -24.36 8.29
N ARG A 345 -26.96 -23.96 7.75
CA ARG A 345 -28.16 -24.80 7.73
C ARG A 345 -27.95 -26.05 6.88
N MET A 346 -27.42 -25.94 5.67
CA MET A 346 -27.21 -27.08 4.78
C MET A 346 -26.29 -28.14 5.39
N VAL A 347 -25.18 -27.73 6.02
CA VAL A 347 -24.25 -28.64 6.72
C VAL A 347 -24.94 -29.41 7.86
N SER A 348 -26.04 -28.88 8.40
CA SER A 348 -26.82 -29.48 9.49
C SER A 348 -28.10 -30.17 9.02
N SER A 349 -28.37 -30.16 7.71
CA SER A 349 -29.58 -30.72 7.12
C SER A 349 -29.49 -32.24 6.94
N GLU A 350 -30.62 -32.88 6.60
CA GLU A 350 -30.67 -34.31 6.32
C GLU A 350 -29.86 -34.69 5.08
N ASP A 351 -29.79 -33.80 4.08
CA ASP A 351 -28.98 -33.98 2.87
C ASP A 351 -28.08 -32.76 2.59
N PRO A 352 -26.87 -32.72 3.19
CA PRO A 352 -25.91 -31.65 2.93
C PRO A 352 -25.38 -31.63 1.49
N SER A 353 -25.56 -32.69 0.70
CA SER A 353 -25.03 -32.80 -0.66
C SER A 353 -25.73 -31.86 -1.64
N GLU A 354 -26.95 -31.41 -1.33
CA GLU A 354 -27.68 -30.38 -2.09
C GLU A 354 -26.91 -29.06 -2.19
N ALA A 355 -25.97 -28.80 -1.27
CA ALA A 355 -25.15 -27.60 -1.32
C ALA A 355 -23.99 -27.67 -2.33
N ILE A 356 -23.68 -28.86 -2.87
CA ILE A 356 -22.56 -29.07 -3.77
C ILE A 356 -22.92 -28.57 -5.18
N ASP A 357 -21.96 -27.92 -5.83
CA ASP A 357 -22.06 -27.56 -7.25
C ASP A 357 -22.44 -28.80 -8.08
N GLN A 358 -23.57 -28.74 -8.78
CA GLN A 358 -24.09 -29.87 -9.56
C GLN A 358 -23.09 -30.42 -10.58
N THR A 359 -22.15 -29.58 -11.06
CA THR A 359 -21.10 -29.99 -11.99
C THR A 359 -20.00 -30.86 -11.35
N LEU A 360 -19.99 -30.97 -10.02
CA LEU A 360 -19.06 -31.77 -9.24
C LEU A 360 -19.69 -33.04 -8.66
N LEU A 361 -21.01 -33.19 -8.74
CA LEU A 361 -21.70 -34.38 -8.22
C LEU A 361 -21.36 -35.63 -9.06
N GLY A 362 -21.23 -36.77 -8.38
CA GLY A 362 -20.89 -38.05 -8.98
C GLY A 362 -19.40 -38.20 -9.32
N THR A 363 -18.55 -37.30 -8.83
CA THR A 363 -17.09 -37.34 -9.04
C THR A 363 -16.33 -38.15 -7.98
N GLY A 364 -17.01 -38.57 -6.90
CA GLY A 364 -16.44 -39.40 -5.83
C GLY A 364 -15.78 -38.60 -4.70
N PHE A 365 -15.87 -37.27 -4.74
CA PHE A 365 -15.24 -36.36 -3.78
C PHE A 365 -16.24 -35.66 -2.84
N GLU A 366 -17.50 -36.10 -2.81
CA GLU A 366 -18.59 -35.44 -2.08
C GLU A 366 -18.28 -35.32 -0.59
N MET A 367 -17.68 -36.37 0.01
CA MET A 367 -17.29 -36.34 1.42
C MET A 367 -16.22 -35.27 1.72
N GLU A 368 -15.27 -35.06 0.80
CA GLU A 368 -14.27 -34.00 0.93
C GLU A 368 -14.90 -32.61 0.80
N MET A 369 -15.84 -32.44 -0.14
CA MET A 369 -16.60 -31.21 -0.32
C MET A 369 -17.38 -30.83 0.94
N LEU A 370 -18.05 -31.81 1.55
CA LEU A 370 -18.76 -31.62 2.81
C LEU A 370 -17.81 -31.28 3.97
N LEU A 371 -16.61 -31.85 3.98
CA LEU A 371 -15.57 -31.47 4.96
C LEU A 371 -15.10 -30.03 4.74
N VAL A 372 -14.90 -29.60 3.49
CA VAL A 372 -14.59 -28.19 3.16
C VAL A 372 -15.70 -27.26 3.64
N LEU A 373 -16.98 -27.61 3.47
CA LEU A 373 -18.10 -26.80 4.01
C LEU A 373 -18.09 -26.71 5.53
N LYS A 374 -17.72 -27.80 6.24
CA LYS A 374 -17.54 -27.75 7.71
C LYS A 374 -16.40 -26.80 8.11
N ILE A 375 -15.28 -26.83 7.38
CA ILE A 375 -14.17 -25.88 7.59
C ILE A 375 -14.62 -24.45 7.30
N ALA A 376 -15.40 -24.23 6.22
CA ALA A 376 -15.99 -22.95 5.89
C ALA A 376 -16.83 -22.41 7.05
N CYS A 377 -17.75 -23.22 7.59
CA CYS A 377 -18.55 -22.89 8.77
C CYS A 377 -17.67 -22.52 9.98
N PHE A 378 -16.58 -23.27 10.21
CA PHE A 378 -15.66 -22.98 11.31
C PHE A 378 -14.92 -21.65 11.13
N CYS A 379 -14.55 -21.31 9.90
CA CYS A 379 -13.94 -20.03 9.55
C CYS A 379 -14.92 -18.86 9.67
N THR A 380 -16.22 -19.09 9.47
CA THR A 380 -17.27 -18.05 9.46
C THR A 380 -18.12 -18.02 10.74
N TYR A 381 -17.57 -18.41 11.90
CA TYR A 381 -18.23 -18.17 13.18
C TYR A 381 -18.35 -16.66 13.46
N ASP A 382 -19.45 -16.24 14.08
CA ASP A 382 -19.67 -14.81 14.35
C ASP A 382 -18.65 -14.27 15.37
N ASP A 383 -18.33 -15.06 16.39
CA ASP A 383 -17.26 -14.76 17.34
C ASP A 383 -15.88 -14.99 16.67
N PRO A 384 -15.05 -13.96 16.48
CA PRO A 384 -13.73 -14.10 15.87
C PRO A 384 -12.75 -14.91 16.73
N THR A 385 -12.96 -15.02 18.05
CA THR A 385 -12.03 -15.71 18.95
C THR A 385 -12.02 -17.22 18.71
N VAL A 386 -13.19 -17.80 18.39
CA VAL A 386 -13.34 -19.24 18.14
C VAL A 386 -12.95 -19.67 16.74
N ARG A 387 -12.84 -18.74 15.78
CA ARG A 387 -12.38 -19.06 14.41
C ARG A 387 -10.97 -19.67 14.45
N PRO A 388 -10.64 -20.63 13.57
CA PRO A 388 -9.27 -21.13 13.44
C PRO A 388 -8.30 -20.00 13.02
N ASN A 389 -7.01 -20.16 13.28
CA ASN A 389 -6.00 -19.30 12.68
C ASN A 389 -5.60 -19.81 11.27
N SER A 390 -4.85 -19.02 10.49
CA SER A 390 -4.50 -19.39 9.11
C SER A 390 -3.65 -20.66 8.99
N ARG A 391 -2.80 -20.96 9.97
CA ARG A 391 -2.08 -22.24 10.04
C ARG A 391 -3.05 -23.40 10.28
N ASP A 392 -3.99 -23.29 11.20
CA ASP A 392 -4.97 -24.34 11.48
C ASP A 392 -5.78 -24.67 10.22
N VAL A 393 -6.27 -23.64 9.51
CA VAL A 393 -7.02 -23.84 8.25
C VAL A 393 -6.16 -24.50 7.19
N ARG A 394 -4.90 -24.08 7.03
CA ARG A 394 -3.97 -24.75 6.10
C ARG A 394 -3.78 -26.22 6.47
N CYS A 395 -3.60 -26.54 7.76
CA CYS A 395 -3.43 -27.91 8.23
C CYS A 395 -4.68 -28.77 8.00
N MET A 396 -5.88 -28.21 8.20
CA MET A 396 -7.14 -28.92 7.92
C MET A 396 -7.29 -29.22 6.42
N LEU A 397 -7.02 -28.25 5.55
CA LEU A 397 -7.11 -28.43 4.09
C LEU A 397 -6.01 -29.32 3.52
N ALA A 398 -4.84 -29.40 4.17
CA ALA A 398 -3.75 -30.27 3.75
C ALA A 398 -4.05 -31.77 3.93
N GLN A 399 -5.10 -32.13 4.69
CA GLN A 399 -5.55 -33.52 4.82
C GLN A 399 -6.36 -34.00 3.60
N MET A 400 -6.72 -33.08 2.69
CA MET A 400 -7.44 -33.41 1.45
C MET A 400 -6.43 -33.86 0.40
N VAL A 401 -6.61 -35.05 -0.14
CA VAL A 401 -5.69 -35.66 -1.10
C VAL A 401 -5.92 -35.00 -2.46
N VAL A 402 -4.86 -34.45 -3.04
CA VAL A 402 -4.83 -34.05 -4.45
C VAL A 402 -4.03 -35.13 -5.14
N ASP A 403 -4.71 -36.15 -5.65
CA ASP A 403 -4.09 -37.23 -6.44
C ASP A 403 -3.58 -36.72 -7.80
#